data_AF-A0A356P909-F1
#
_entry.id   AF-A0A356P909-F1
#
_cell.length_a   1.000
_cell.length_b   1.000
_cell.length_c   1.000
_cell.angle_alpha   90.00
_cell.angle_beta   90.00
_cell.angle_gamma   90.00
#
_symmetry.space_group_name_H-M   'P 1'
#
loop_
_entity.id
_entity.type
_entity.pdbx_description
1 polymer ?
#
loop_
_entity_poly.entity_id
_entity_poly.type
_entity_poly.pdbx_seq_one_letter_code
_entity_poly.pdbx_strand_id
1 'polypeptide(L)'
;MFSVSRLGLKQGKSVLFAAPRQDVINDVAPRIQRDFPNYPVQVLTGTSTVKFQNGGMVLATTHQVLRFWRAFDLIFMDEMDAFPYHGSHALEWGLNHALRPGGKLIYLTATPSSEALKAVRRGEMQLIRLPAR
;
A
#
# COMPACT_ATOMS: atom_id res chain seq x y z
N MET A 1 -1.98 -1.42 10.38
CA MET A 1 -2.03 -0.34 9.38
C MET A 1 -2.33 1.03 10.03
N PHE A 2 -3.54 1.27 10.55
CA PHE A 2 -3.97 2.57 11.09
C PHE A 2 -2.96 3.30 12.01
N SER A 3 -2.45 2.66 13.06
CA SER A 3 -1.50 3.29 13.99
C SER A 3 -0.17 3.68 13.33
N VAL A 4 0.32 2.84 12.41
CA VAL A 4 1.58 3.08 11.68
C VAL A 4 1.40 4.23 10.70
N SER A 5 0.28 4.26 9.96
CA SER A 5 -0.06 5.37 9.07
C SER A 5 -0.17 6.69 9.84
N ARG A 6 -0.81 6.68 11.02
CA ARG A 6 -0.95 7.88 11.88
C ARG A 6 0.42 8.42 12.29
N LEU A 7 1.30 7.54 12.75
CA LEU A 7 2.65 7.92 13.18
C LEU A 7 3.44 8.50 12.00
N GLY A 8 3.41 7.84 10.84
CA GLY A 8 4.08 8.31 9.64
C GLY A 8 3.59 9.69 9.20
N LEU A 9 2.27 9.87 9.10
CA LEU A 9 1.65 11.14 8.71
C LEU A 9 1.96 12.26 9.70
N LYS A 10 1.99 12.00 11.02
CA LYS A 10 2.45 12.97 12.03
C LYS A 10 3.91 13.39 11.84
N GLN A 11 4.74 12.53 11.26
CA GLN A 11 6.14 12.81 10.92
C GLN A 11 6.29 13.43 9.52
N GLY A 12 5.19 13.79 8.83
CA GLY A 12 5.23 14.33 7.47
C GLY A 12 5.57 13.31 6.38
N LYS A 13 5.52 12.00 6.69
CA LYS A 13 5.78 10.93 5.72
C LYS A 13 4.62 10.75 4.75
N SER A 14 4.94 10.42 3.50
CA SER A 14 3.99 10.05 2.47
C SER A 14 3.63 8.57 2.57
N VAL A 15 2.34 8.26 2.63
CA VAL A 15 1.82 6.89 2.79
C VAL A 15 1.03 6.46 1.55
N LEU A 16 1.29 5.27 1.03
CA LEU A 16 0.48 4.62 0.01
C LEU A 16 -0.26 3.42 0.61
N PHE A 17 -1.52 3.26 0.28
CA PHE A 17 -2.24 2.00 0.37
C PHE A 17 -2.63 1.57 -1.03
N ALA A 18 -2.12 0.41 -1.43
CA ALA A 18 -2.32 -0.18 -2.74
C ALA A 18 -3.10 -1.49 -2.61
N ALA A 19 -4.00 -1.72 -3.57
CA ALA A 19 -4.68 -3.00 -3.75
C ALA A 19 -4.82 -3.29 -5.26
N PRO A 20 -4.93 -4.55 -5.71
CA PRO A 20 -5.01 -4.86 -7.13
C PRO A 20 -6.28 -4.33 -7.79
N ARG A 21 -7.38 -4.28 -7.04
CA ARG A 21 -8.72 -4.01 -7.56
C ARG A 21 -9.31 -2.70 -7.01
N GLN A 22 -10.23 -2.12 -7.76
CA GLN A 22 -10.84 -0.83 -7.45
C GLN A 22 -11.90 -0.91 -6.34
N ASP A 23 -12.64 -2.00 -6.26
CA ASP A 23 -13.61 -2.28 -5.20
C ASP A 23 -12.97 -2.23 -3.81
N VAL A 24 -11.81 -2.87 -3.61
CA VAL A 24 -11.06 -2.82 -2.34
C VAL A 24 -10.72 -1.37 -1.95
N ILE A 25 -10.27 -0.56 -2.93
CA ILE A 25 -9.93 0.83 -2.69
C ILE A 25 -11.18 1.65 -2.33
N ASN A 26 -12.29 1.43 -3.03
CA ASN A 26 -13.55 2.09 -2.75
C ASN A 26 -14.12 1.72 -1.37
N ASP A 27 -13.92 0.48 -0.91
CA ASP A 27 -14.37 0.01 0.39
C ASP A 27 -13.53 0.58 1.54
N VAL A 28 -12.22 0.74 1.32
CA VAL A 28 -11.29 1.26 2.33
C VAL A 28 -11.33 2.78 2.42
N ALA A 29 -11.57 3.49 1.31
CA ALA A 29 -11.48 4.95 1.26
C ALA A 29 -12.35 5.68 2.29
N PRO A 30 -13.66 5.37 2.49
CA PRO A 30 -14.49 6.05 3.49
C PRO A 30 -13.96 5.87 4.90
N ARG A 31 -13.41 4.68 5.22
CA ARG A 31 -12.84 4.37 6.54
C ARG A 31 -11.57 5.18 6.78
N ILE A 32 -10.71 5.28 5.77
CA ILE A 32 -9.50 6.09 5.84
C ILE A 32 -9.84 7.58 6.01
N GLN A 33 -10.77 8.12 5.24
CA GLN A 33 -11.16 9.52 5.37
C GLN A 33 -11.72 9.83 6.76
N ARG A 34 -12.58 8.94 7.30
CA ARG A 34 -13.10 9.06 8.66
C ARG A 34 -12.00 8.99 9.71
N ASP A 35 -11.04 8.09 9.55
CA ASP A 35 -10.01 7.84 10.56
C ASP A 35 -8.82 8.80 10.44
N PHE A 36 -8.66 9.52 9.33
CA PHE A 36 -7.59 10.48 9.03
C PHE A 36 -8.11 11.82 8.48
N PRO A 37 -9.08 12.49 9.14
CA PRO A 37 -9.78 13.65 8.56
C PRO A 37 -8.89 14.88 8.37
N ASN A 38 -7.77 14.96 9.09
CA ASN A 38 -6.84 16.10 9.07
C ASN A 38 -5.70 15.93 8.06
N TYR A 39 -5.68 14.85 7.28
CA TYR A 39 -4.62 14.58 6.32
C TYR A 39 -5.22 14.54 4.90
N PRO A 40 -4.53 15.10 3.89
CA PRO A 40 -4.99 14.98 2.52
C PRO A 40 -4.96 13.51 2.10
N VAL A 41 -6.11 13.02 1.59
CA VAL A 41 -6.28 11.66 1.07
C VAL A 41 -6.66 11.75 -0.40
N GLN A 42 -5.85 11.12 -1.26
CA GLN A 42 -6.14 11.00 -2.69
C GLN A 42 -6.51 9.58 -3.04
N VAL A 43 -7.55 9.40 -3.85
CA VAL A 43 -8.00 8.09 -4.37
C VAL A 43 -7.73 8.02 -5.87
N LEU A 44 -7.00 7.00 -6.31
CA LEU A 44 -6.59 6.77 -7.70
C LEU A 44 -7.03 5.38 -8.16
N THR A 45 -8.13 5.33 -8.90
CA THR A 45 -8.69 4.08 -9.43
C THR A 45 -9.15 4.27 -10.87
N GLY A 46 -9.07 3.24 -11.72
CA GLY A 46 -9.55 3.36 -13.11
C GLY A 46 -8.85 4.47 -13.90
N THR A 47 -9.61 5.44 -14.41
CA THR A 47 -9.11 6.58 -15.22
C THR A 47 -8.80 7.84 -14.41
N SER A 48 -8.75 7.76 -13.06
CA SER A 48 -8.45 8.92 -12.21
C SER A 48 -7.18 9.66 -12.66
N THR A 49 -7.26 10.98 -12.74
CA THR A 49 -6.12 11.86 -12.98
C THR A 49 -5.33 12.05 -11.69
N VAL A 50 -4.00 12.00 -11.79
CA VAL A 50 -3.12 12.22 -10.64
C VAL A 50 -3.10 13.72 -10.32
N LYS A 51 -3.54 14.10 -9.12
CA LYS A 51 -3.26 15.42 -8.53
C LYS A 51 -2.27 15.22 -7.39
N PHE A 52 -1.02 14.91 -7.70
CA PHE A 52 -0.05 14.57 -6.65
C PHE A 52 0.17 15.80 -5.75
N GLN A 53 -0.08 15.64 -4.46
CA GLN A 53 0.26 16.60 -3.43
C GLN A 53 1.31 15.97 -2.53
N ASN A 54 2.37 16.74 -2.22
CA ASN A 54 3.39 16.30 -1.28
C ASN A 54 2.82 16.22 0.14
N GLY A 55 3.08 15.11 0.83
CA GLY A 55 2.57 14.85 2.18
C GLY A 55 1.11 14.41 2.15
N GLY A 56 0.79 13.30 2.83
CA GLY A 56 -0.56 12.75 2.87
C GLY A 56 -0.63 11.27 2.58
N MET A 57 -1.83 10.81 2.27
CA MET A 57 -2.13 9.42 1.95
C MET A 57 -2.66 9.29 0.53
N VAL A 58 -2.14 8.31 -0.20
CA VAL A 58 -2.67 7.88 -1.50
C VAL A 58 -3.27 6.49 -1.35
N LEU A 59 -4.49 6.32 -1.87
CA LEU A 59 -5.18 5.06 -2.03
C LEU A 59 -5.21 4.76 -3.54
N ALA A 60 -4.57 3.69 -4.00
CA ALA A 60 -4.42 3.45 -5.43
C ALA A 60 -4.58 1.98 -5.83
N THR A 61 -5.10 1.73 -7.03
CA THR A 61 -4.92 0.40 -7.62
C THR A 61 -3.46 0.15 -7.98
N THR A 62 -2.99 -1.09 -7.99
CA THR A 62 -1.59 -1.42 -8.34
C THR A 62 -1.14 -0.85 -9.68
N HIS A 63 -2.05 -0.80 -10.67
CA HIS A 63 -1.80 -0.14 -11.96
C HIS A 63 -1.49 1.35 -11.83
N GLN A 64 -2.18 2.03 -10.91
CA GLN A 64 -1.97 3.46 -10.66
C GLN A 64 -0.63 3.73 -9.97
N VAL A 65 -0.08 2.72 -9.25
CA VAL A 65 1.22 2.83 -8.59
C VAL A 65 2.37 3.04 -9.59
N LEU A 66 2.23 2.54 -10.82
CA LEU A 66 3.23 2.68 -11.90
C LEU A 66 3.58 4.14 -12.23
N ARG A 67 2.75 5.10 -11.81
CA ARG A 67 2.92 6.53 -12.05
C ARG A 67 3.88 7.20 -11.06
N PHE A 68 4.30 6.48 -10.01
CA PHE A 68 5.11 7.04 -8.93
C PHE A 68 6.55 6.56 -8.97
N TRP A 69 7.44 7.47 -8.58
CA TRP A 69 8.86 7.20 -8.43
C TRP A 69 9.33 7.76 -7.09
N ARG A 70 9.81 6.89 -6.19
CA ARG A 70 10.36 7.26 -4.87
C ARG A 70 9.49 8.29 -4.15
N ALA A 71 8.18 8.06 -4.15
CA ALA A 71 7.18 9.00 -3.66
C ALA A 71 6.77 8.72 -2.21
N PHE A 72 6.86 7.47 -1.77
CA PHE A 72 6.29 7.02 -0.50
C PHE A 72 7.35 6.49 0.46
N ASP A 73 7.26 6.92 1.72
CA ASP A 73 8.09 6.39 2.81
C ASP A 73 7.51 5.09 3.37
N LEU A 74 6.20 4.88 3.18
CA LEU A 74 5.48 3.70 3.65
C LEU A 74 4.45 3.27 2.60
N ILE A 75 4.49 2.01 2.20
CA ILE A 75 3.52 1.39 1.30
C ILE A 75 2.85 0.22 2.02
N PHE A 76 1.54 0.20 2.03
CA PHE A 76 0.72 -0.98 2.35
C PHE A 76 0.25 -1.61 1.04
N MET A 77 0.45 -2.91 0.87
CA MET A 77 -0.06 -3.67 -0.26
C MET A 77 -1.03 -4.74 0.27
N ASP A 78 -2.31 -4.55 -0.02
CA ASP A 78 -3.38 -5.49 0.34
C ASP A 78 -3.66 -6.46 -0.81
N GLU A 79 -4.16 -7.65 -0.49
CA GLU A 79 -4.52 -8.70 -1.47
C GLU A 79 -3.40 -8.99 -2.50
N MET A 80 -2.16 -9.16 -2.05
CA MET A 80 -1.02 -9.42 -2.95
C MET A 80 -1.15 -10.70 -3.81
N ASP A 81 -2.06 -11.61 -3.45
CA ASP A 81 -2.39 -12.83 -4.16
C ASP A 81 -3.52 -12.66 -5.19
N ALA A 82 -4.14 -11.48 -5.28
CA ALA A 82 -5.21 -11.23 -6.24
C ALA A 82 -4.71 -10.76 -7.62
N PHE A 83 -5.36 -11.26 -8.67
CA PHE A 83 -5.26 -10.68 -10.01
C PHE A 83 -5.77 -9.22 -10.00
N PRO A 84 -5.12 -8.27 -10.71
CA PRO A 84 -4.03 -8.45 -11.70
C PRO A 84 -2.61 -8.39 -11.14
N TYR A 85 -2.42 -8.27 -9.83
CA TYR A 85 -1.09 -8.11 -9.25
C TYR A 85 -0.30 -9.42 -9.19
N HIS A 86 -0.95 -10.51 -8.79
CA HIS A 86 -0.29 -11.81 -8.63
C HIS A 86 0.38 -12.27 -9.94
N GLY A 87 1.70 -12.51 -9.87
CA GLY A 87 2.52 -12.94 -11.02
C GLY A 87 2.93 -11.81 -11.98
N SER A 88 2.58 -10.56 -11.71
CA SER A 88 2.92 -9.42 -12.56
C SER A 88 4.20 -8.72 -12.11
N HIS A 89 5.32 -9.07 -12.74
CA HIS A 89 6.61 -8.42 -12.49
C HIS A 89 6.58 -6.90 -12.70
N ALA A 90 5.79 -6.40 -13.65
CA ALA A 90 5.66 -4.96 -13.89
C ALA A 90 5.02 -4.24 -12.71
N LEU A 91 3.99 -4.83 -12.10
CA LEU A 91 3.30 -4.25 -10.95
C LEU A 91 4.12 -4.38 -9.67
N GLU A 92 4.79 -5.51 -9.47
CA GLU A 92 5.78 -5.69 -8.39
C GLU A 92 6.92 -4.68 -8.50
N TRP A 93 7.45 -4.48 -9.71
CA TRP A 93 8.49 -3.50 -9.99
C TRP A 93 8.02 -2.09 -9.67
N GLY A 94 6.83 -1.69 -10.14
CA GLY A 94 6.29 -0.37 -9.87
C GLY A 94 6.07 -0.09 -8.39
N LEU A 95 5.62 -1.09 -7.62
CA LEU A 95 5.47 -0.96 -6.16
C LEU A 95 6.81 -0.69 -5.47
N ASN A 96 7.86 -1.44 -5.85
CA ASN A 96 9.21 -1.22 -5.35
C ASN A 96 9.78 0.14 -5.77
N HIS A 97 9.47 0.59 -6.99
CA HIS A 97 9.94 1.87 -7.52
C HIS A 97 9.22 3.08 -6.94
N ALA A 98 7.95 2.94 -6.55
CA ALA A 98 7.22 3.96 -5.82
C ALA A 98 7.78 4.18 -4.41
N LEU A 99 8.46 3.19 -3.84
CA LEU A 99 9.06 3.25 -2.50
C LEU A 99 10.33 4.11 -2.49
N ARG A 100 10.43 5.01 -1.51
CA ARG A 100 11.66 5.78 -1.27
C ARG A 100 12.79 4.90 -0.73
N PRO A 101 14.06 5.26 -0.98
CA PRO A 101 15.18 4.64 -0.27
C PRO A 101 14.97 4.69 1.26
N GLY A 102 15.10 3.53 1.92
CA GLY A 102 14.85 3.40 3.36
C GLY A 102 13.36 3.30 3.76
N GLY A 103 12.44 3.42 2.80
CA GLY A 103 11.02 3.22 3.02
C GLY A 103 10.66 1.78 3.40
N LYS A 104 9.42 1.59 3.84
CA LYS A 104 8.90 0.27 4.22
C LYS A 104 7.73 -0.15 3.34
N LEU A 105 7.79 -1.37 2.82
CA LEU A 105 6.68 -2.04 2.15
C LEU A 105 6.11 -3.10 3.10
N ILE A 106 4.81 -3.01 3.37
CA ILE A 106 4.08 -3.89 4.28
C ILE A 106 2.99 -4.59 3.49
N TYR A 107 3.08 -5.91 3.39
CA TYR A 107 2.03 -6.74 2.82
C TYR A 107 0.96 -7.04 3.88
N LEU A 108 -0.31 -6.90 3.48
CA LEU A 108 -1.48 -7.26 4.27
C LEU A 108 -2.15 -8.45 3.57
N THR A 109 -2.32 -9.56 4.27
CA THR A 109 -2.99 -10.74 3.71
C THR A 109 -3.49 -11.64 4.84
N ALA A 110 -4.66 -12.24 4.64
CA ALA A 110 -5.18 -13.32 5.48
C ALA A 110 -4.63 -14.69 5.04
N THR A 111 -4.14 -14.80 3.80
CA THR A 111 -3.76 -16.03 3.10
C THR A 111 -2.35 -15.90 2.52
N PRO A 112 -1.30 -15.82 3.37
CA PRO A 112 0.07 -15.65 2.87
C PRO A 112 0.49 -16.83 1.98
N SER A 113 1.05 -16.51 0.82
CA SER A 113 1.51 -17.52 -0.13
C SER A 113 2.67 -18.36 0.41
N SER A 114 2.89 -19.53 -0.18
CA SER A 114 4.02 -20.40 0.19
C SER A 114 5.36 -19.69 -0.01
N GLU A 115 5.46 -18.86 -1.04
CA GLU A 115 6.62 -18.04 -1.39
C GLU A 115 6.89 -16.98 -0.32
N ALA A 116 5.85 -16.26 0.12
CA ALA A 116 5.95 -15.28 1.20
C ALA A 116 6.40 -15.95 2.50
N LEU A 117 5.82 -17.11 2.84
CA LEU A 117 6.22 -17.87 4.03
C LEU A 117 7.67 -18.41 3.93
N LYS A 118 8.13 -18.78 2.73
CA LYS A 118 9.55 -19.15 2.49
C LYS A 118 10.47 -17.93 2.72
N ALA A 119 10.12 -16.76 2.19
CA ALA A 119 10.88 -15.53 2.40
C ALA A 119 10.98 -15.16 3.89
N VAL A 120 9.89 -15.35 4.65
CA VAL A 120 9.89 -15.19 6.11
C VAL A 120 10.85 -16.16 6.79
N ARG A 121 10.84 -17.45 6.42
CA ARG A 121 11.78 -18.44 6.97
C ARG A 121 13.24 -18.13 6.65
N ARG A 122 13.51 -17.49 5.51
CA ARG A 122 14.85 -17.03 5.12
C ARG A 122 15.27 -15.71 5.78
N GLY A 123 14.39 -15.06 6.54
CA GLY A 123 14.66 -13.77 7.18
C GLY A 123 14.59 -12.56 6.22
N GLU A 124 14.09 -12.76 4.99
CA GLU A 124 13.93 -11.70 3.98
C GLU A 124 12.69 -10.84 4.26
N MET A 125 11.73 -11.37 5.02
CA MET A 125 10.49 -10.70 5.40
C MET A 125 10.14 -10.98 6.86
N GLN A 126 9.64 -9.98 7.56
CA GLN A 126 9.10 -10.15 8.90
C GLN A 126 7.60 -10.47 8.83
N LEU A 127 7.18 -11.57 9.47
CA LEU A 127 5.76 -11.91 9.62
C LEU A 127 5.23 -11.41 10.96
N ILE A 128 4.17 -10.60 10.92
CA ILE A 128 3.42 -10.19 12.10
C ILE A 128 2.01 -10.76 11.98
N ARG A 129 1.62 -11.61 12.94
CA ARG A 129 0.25 -12.14 13.03
C ARG A 129 -0.61 -11.19 13.85
N LEU A 130 -1.74 -10.78 13.30
CA LEU A 130 -2.76 -10.04 14.04
C LEU A 130 -3.70 -11.06 14.71
N PRO A 131 -3.96 -10.95 16.02
CA PRO A 131 -4.94 -11.82 16.67
C PRO A 131 -6.33 -11.57 16.08
N ALA A 132 -7.08 -12.65 15.84
CA ALA A 132 -8.51 -12.54 15.55
C ALA A 132 -9.19 -11.85 16.73
N ARG A 133 -10.02 -10.85 16.45
CA ARG A 133 -10.83 -10.15 17.45
C ARG A 133 -12.10 -10.91 17.73
#